data_AF-A0A7R6XWS4-F1
#
_entry.id   AF-A0A7R6XWS4-F1
#
_cell.length_a   1.000
_cell.length_b   1.000
_cell.length_c   1.000
_cell.angle_alpha   90.00
_cell.angle_beta   90.00
_cell.angle_gamma   90.00
#
_symmetry.space_group_name_H-M   'P 1'
#
loop_
_entity.id
_entity.type
_entity.pdbx_description
1 polymer ?
#
loop_
_entity_poly.entity_id
_entity_poly.type
_entity_poly.pdbx_seq_one_letter_code
_entity_poly.pdbx_strand_id
1 'polypeptide(L)' 'MLREAMAKKRVAARSCVVLYQRGREVVIQPFGKGMLLTELRNHDEMLSEKTVFDDLRVPHMIRICSRSPAC' A
#
# COMPACT_ATOMS: atom_id res chain seq x y z
N MET A 1 -18.73 -14.47 8.20
CA MET A 1 -19.39 -13.26 8.72
C MET A 1 -18.62 -11.96 8.45
N LEU A 2 -17.47 -11.65 9.09
CA LEU A 2 -16.80 -10.36 8.83
C LEU A 2 -16.17 -10.26 7.44
N ARG A 3 -15.41 -11.28 7.02
CA ARG A 3 -14.76 -11.35 5.70
C ARG A 3 -15.76 -11.18 4.55
N GLU A 4 -16.90 -11.88 4.61
CA GLU A 4 -17.95 -11.81 3.59
C GLU A 4 -18.63 -10.45 3.54
N ALA A 5 -18.86 -9.83 4.70
CA ALA A 5 -19.40 -8.47 4.77
C ALA A 5 -18.42 -7.45 4.15
N MET A 6 -17.12 -7.58 4.44
CA MET A 6 -16.08 -6.75 3.83
C MET A 6 -16.01 -6.93 2.31
N ALA A 7 -16.07 -8.19 1.84
CA ALA A 7 -16.06 -8.51 0.41
C ALA A 7 -17.31 -7.96 -0.31
N LYS A 8 -18.50 -8.09 0.29
CA LYS A 8 -19.75 -7.58 -0.27
C LYS A 8 -19.78 -6.05 -0.35
N LYS A 9 -19.27 -5.39 0.69
CA LYS A 9 -19.26 -3.91 0.78
C LYS A 9 -18.06 -3.29 0.06
N ARG A 10 -17.11 -4.09 -0.45
CA ARG A 10 -15.84 -3.64 -1.04
C ARG A 10 -15.08 -2.68 -0.11
N VAL A 11 -15.09 -3.01 1.18
CA VAL A 11 -14.40 -2.22 2.21
C VAL A 11 -13.18 -2.97 2.72
N ALA A 12 -12.15 -2.21 3.05
CA ALA A 12 -10.97 -2.67 3.77
C ALA A 12 -10.96 -2.03 5.16
N ALA A 13 -10.46 -2.75 6.16
CA ALA A 13 -10.27 -2.19 7.49
C ALA A 13 -8.91 -1.51 7.57
N ARG A 14 -8.85 -0.27 8.05
CA ARG A 14 -7.61 0.36 8.47
C ARG A 14 -7.37 0.02 9.94
N SER A 15 -6.16 -0.38 10.28
CA SER A 15 -5.79 -0.76 11.64
C SER A 15 -4.31 -0.48 11.88
N CYS A 16 -3.89 -0.51 13.13
CA CYS A 16 -2.48 -0.44 13.49
C CYS A 16 -2.04 -1.78 14.05
N VAL A 17 -0.91 -2.30 13.57
CA VAL A 17 -0.28 -3.49 14.13
C VAL A 17 1.05 -3.07 14.73
N VAL A 18 1.32 -3.57 15.93
CA VAL A 18 2.61 -3.35 16.60
C VAL A 18 3.48 -4.57 16.37
N LEU A 19 4.52 -4.42 15.58
CA LEU A 19 5.57 -5.43 15.39
C LEU A 19 6.87 -4.90 15.99
N TYR A 20 7.52 -5.69 16.85
CA TYR A 20 8.82 -5.33 17.45
C TYR A 20 8.84 -3.92 18.07
N GLN A 21 7.80 -3.58 18.83
CA GLN A 21 7.60 -2.26 19.48
C GLN A 21 7.39 -1.07 18.52
N ARG A 22 7.29 -1.30 17.21
CA ARG A 22 6.96 -0.27 16.23
C ARG A 22 5.53 -0.46 15.73
N GLY A 23 4.73 0.60 15.88
CA GLY A 23 3.40 0.67 15.28
C GLY A 23 3.52 0.92 13.78
N ARG A 24 2.88 0.06 12.99
CA ARG A 24 2.74 0.22 11.53
C ARG A 24 1.28 0.32 11.20
N GLU A 25 0.95 1.28 10.34
CA GLU A 25 -0.40 1.37 9.80
C GLU A 25 -0.60 0.28 8.75
N VAL A 26 -1.71 -0.43 8.84
CA VAL A 26 -2.01 -1.55 7.97
C VAL A 26 -3.44 -1.45 7.45
N VAL A 27 -3.65 -2.00 6.26
CA VAL A 27 -4.95 -2.20 5.66
C VAL A 27 -5.20 -3.69 5.56
N ILE A 28 -6.33 -4.14 6.10
CA ILE A 28 -6.73 -5.54 6.09
C ILE A 28 -7.88 -5.70 5.08
N GLN A 29 -7.64 -6.54 4.09
CA GLN A 29 -8.57 -6.81 3.00
C GLN A 29 -9.00 -8.28 3.01
N PRO A 30 -10.25 -8.60 2.65
CA PRO A 30 -10.64 -9.99 2.42
C PRO A 30 -9.93 -10.54 1.18
N PHE A 31 -9.26 -11.69 1.29
CA PHE A 31 -8.57 -12.33 0.16
C PHE A 31 -8.82 -13.84 0.14
N GLY A 32 -9.56 -14.31 -0.87
CA GLY A 32 -9.92 -15.72 -1.00
C GLY A 32 -10.54 -16.29 0.27
N LYS A 33 -9.86 -17.25 0.90
CA LYS A 33 -10.28 -17.88 2.17
C LYS A 33 -9.78 -17.15 3.42
N GLY A 34 -8.88 -16.17 3.28
CA GLY A 34 -8.23 -15.46 4.38
C GLY A 34 -8.38 -13.94 4.34
N MET A 35 -7.44 -13.27 4.99
CA MET A 35 -7.31 -11.81 5.02
C MET A 35 -5.90 -11.46 4.53
N LEU A 36 -5.79 -10.46 3.67
CA LEU A 36 -4.54 -9.86 3.23
C LEU A 36 -4.25 -8.65 4.12
N LEU A 37 -3.05 -8.59 4.66
CA LEU A 37 -2.57 -7.44 5.42
C LEU A 37 -1.53 -6.70 4.57
N THR A 38 -1.83 -5.46 4.25
CA THR A 38 -0.96 -4.57 3.47
C THR A 38 -0.48 -3.46 4.39
N GLU A 39 0.83 -3.36 4.58
CA GLU A 39 1.42 -2.24 5.30
C GLU A 39 1.33 -0.95 4.48
N LEU A 40 0.86 0.12 5.11
CA LEU A 40 0.88 1.45 4.53
C LEU A 40 2.20 2.12 4.89
N ARG A 41 2.94 2.52 3.86
CA ARG A 41 4.19 3.27 4.03
C ARG A 41 3.85 4.73 4.26
N ASN A 42 4.47 5.31 5.29
CA ASN A 42 4.32 6.73 5.56
C ASN A 42 5.12 7.57 4.55
N HIS A 43 4.74 8.84 4.45
CA HIS A 43 5.39 9.82 3.57
C HIS A 43 6.92 9.86 3.77
N ASP A 44 7.40 9.68 5.00
CA ASP A 44 8.84 9.70 5.32
C ASP A 44 9.62 8.51 4.75
N GLU A 45 8.95 7.39 4.45
CA GLU A 45 9.58 6.24 3.79
C GLU A 45 9.50 6.31 2.26
N MET A 46 8.69 7.22 1.73
CA MET A 46 8.45 7.36 0.30
C MET A 46 9.41 8.39 -0.28
N LEU A 47 10.35 7.93 -1.12
CA LEU A 47 11.22 8.84 -1.84
C LEU A 47 10.41 9.63 -2.87
N SER A 48 10.64 10.95 -2.93
CA SER A 48 9.97 11.79 -3.91
C SER A 48 10.45 11.44 -5.32
N GLU A 49 9.54 11.46 -6.29
CA GLU A 49 9.84 11.20 -7.70
C GLU A 49 11.00 12.10 -8.16
N LYS A 50 10.96 13.39 -7.85
CA LYS A 50 12.00 14.36 -8.24
C LYS A 50 13.39 13.96 -7.76
N THR A 51 13.51 13.52 -6.50
CA THR A 51 14.80 13.08 -5.93
C THR A 51 15.36 11.83 -6.63
N VAL A 52 14.50 10.96 -7.18
CA VAL A 52 14.94 9.74 -7.85
C VAL A 52 15.23 9.98 -9.34
N PHE A 53 14.44 10.84 -10.00
CA PHE A 53 14.51 11.03 -11.46
C PHE A 53 15.34 12.22 -11.92
N ASP A 54 15.61 13.21 -11.08
CA ASP A 54 16.43 14.37 -11.49
C ASP A 54 17.89 13.99 -11.79
N ASP A 55 18.38 12.91 -11.14
CA ASP A 55 19.70 12.32 -11.38
C ASP A 55 19.73 11.35 -12.58
N LEU A 56 18.55 10.88 -13.04
CA LEU A 56 18.39 9.92 -14.15
C LEU A 56 18.33 10.63 -15.52
N ARG A 57 19.29 11.53 -15.81
CA ARG A 57 19.44 12.16 -17.14
C ARG A 57 19.91 11.22 -18.26
N VAL A 58 20.03 9.91 -17.98
CA VAL A 58 20.28 8.85 -18.97
C VAL A 58 19.19 7.77 -18.85
N PRO A 59 18.54 7.39 -19.96
CA PRO A 59 17.26 6.71 -19.93
C PRO A 59 17.43 5.22 -19.65
N HIS A 60 17.36 4.81 -18.39
CA HIS A 60 16.95 3.45 -18.03
C HIS A 60 15.50 3.50 -17.56
N MET A 61 14.61 3.14 -18.48
CA MET A 61 13.16 3.21 -18.35
C MET A 61 12.65 2.32 -17.21
N ILE A 62 12.55 2.86 -15.99
CA ILE A 62 11.81 2.24 -14.88
C ILE A 62 10.45 2.94 -14.80
N ARG A 63 9.43 2.22 -15.25
CA ARG A 63 8.03 2.66 -15.23
C ARG A 63 7.56 2.66 -13.78
N ILE A 64 7.56 3.81 -13.11
CA ILE A 64 6.79 3.98 -11.87
C ILE A 64 5.32 4.08 -12.26
N CYS A 65 4.52 3.14 -11.74
CA CYS A 65 3.07 3.17 -11.87
C CYS A 65 2.49 4.28 -11.00
N SER A 66 2.50 5.53 -11.50
CA SER A 66 1.90 6.68 -10.81
C SER A 66 0.58 7.17 -11.41
N ARG A 67 0.03 6.50 -12.44
CA ARG A 67 -1.31 6.82 -12.95
C ARG A 67 -2.10 5.57 -13.37
N SER A 68 -2.93 5.10 -12.43
CA SER A 68 -4.22 4.54 -12.80
C SER A 68 -5.26 5.07 -11.79
N PRO A 69 -6.26 5.86 -12.21
CA PRO A 69 -7.36 6.28 -11.34
C PRO A 69 -8.36 5.13 -11.07
N ALA A 70 -7.97 3.88 -11.30
CA ALA A 70 -8.82 2.70 -11.26
C ALA A 70 -8.07 1.39 -10.95
N CYS A 71 -7.17 1.39 -9.96
CA CYS A 71 -6.78 0.14 -9.30
C CYS A 71 -7.44 0.07 -7.92
#